data_AF-A0A1W9J0N3-F1
#
_entry.id   AF-A0A1W9J0N3-F1
#
_cell.length_a   1.000
_cell.length_b   1.000
_cell.length_c   1.000
_cell.angle_alpha   90.00
_cell.angle_beta   90.00
_cell.angle_gamma   90.00
#
_symmetry.space_group_name_H-M   'P 1'
#
loop_
_entity.id
_entity.type
_entity.pdbx_description
1 polymer ?
#
loop_
_entity_poly.entity_id
_entity_poly.type
_entity_poly.pdbx_seq_one_letter_code
_entity_poly.pdbx_strand_id
1 'polypeptide(L)'
;MHVMLDQDQWEVVNALSLGDVLADISEKAHARSRLITSLTVDQRTITDRDLDSTFLGEPITRFTRLQAVSQTMDEVMRGASATIHQYADLLRHEAQGLASQIRMGDERLTSLDAWLGKLADYLELVEPNQAKARPDRAMTPWVQALLEARAQRDLIRVADLLEYELAPRLES
;
A
#
# COMPACT_ATOMS: atom_id res chain seq x y z
N MET A 1 -4.28 4.45 -33.44
CA MET A 1 -4.92 3.79 -32.27
C MET A 1 -5.36 4.89 -31.35
N HIS A 2 -6.63 4.85 -30.93
CA HIS A 2 -7.22 5.90 -30.12
C HIS A 2 -6.82 5.74 -28.66
N VAL A 3 -6.08 6.71 -28.11
CA VAL A 3 -5.65 6.69 -26.71
C VAL A 3 -6.41 7.75 -25.93
N MET A 4 -6.89 7.37 -24.75
CA MET A 4 -7.50 8.27 -23.78
C MET A 4 -6.82 8.12 -22.42
N LEU A 5 -6.27 9.21 -21.89
CA LEU A 5 -5.77 9.30 -20.52
C LEU A 5 -6.62 10.31 -19.76
N ASP A 6 -7.44 9.82 -18.83
CA ASP A 6 -8.45 10.62 -18.14
C ASP A 6 -9.42 11.29 -19.13
N GLN A 7 -9.28 12.61 -19.36
CA GLN A 7 -10.07 13.39 -20.30
C GLN A 7 -9.31 13.73 -21.59
N ASP A 8 -8.00 13.50 -21.62
CA ASP A 8 -7.17 13.81 -22.79
C ASP A 8 -7.21 12.67 -23.79
N GLN A 9 -7.37 13.02 -25.07
CA GLN A 9 -7.49 12.05 -26.17
C GLN A 9 -6.53 12.41 -27.30
N TRP A 10 -5.88 11.39 -27.85
CA TRP A 10 -5.03 11.54 -29.03
C TRP A 10 -4.98 10.26 -29.86
N GLU A 11 -4.62 10.41 -31.12
CA GLU A 11 -4.33 9.28 -32.00
C GLU A 11 -2.83 8.98 -31.99
N VAL A 12 -2.49 7.73 -31.74
CA VAL A 12 -1.13 7.23 -31.89
C VAL A 12 -0.96 6.64 -33.29
N VAL A 13 -0.04 7.23 -34.05
CA VAL A 13 0.25 6.86 -35.45
C VAL A 13 1.67 6.31 -35.62
N ASN A 14 2.61 6.71 -34.76
CA ASN A 14 4.05 6.43 -34.93
C ASN A 14 4.63 5.40 -33.95
N ALA A 15 3.84 4.88 -33.00
CA ALA A 15 4.34 3.87 -32.07
C ALA A 15 4.46 2.50 -32.77
N LEU A 16 5.52 1.77 -32.47
CA LEU A 16 5.78 0.47 -33.08
C LEU A 16 5.09 -0.66 -32.29
N SER A 17 4.99 -0.49 -30.97
CA SER A 17 4.46 -1.49 -30.05
C SER A 17 3.51 -0.90 -29.02
N LEU A 18 2.70 -1.75 -28.39
CA LEU A 18 1.87 -1.37 -27.25
C LEU A 18 2.72 -0.84 -26.08
N GLY A 19 3.91 -1.41 -25.86
CA GLY A 19 4.86 -0.97 -24.85
C GLY A 19 5.27 0.50 -25.03
N ASP A 20 5.52 0.93 -26.27
CA ASP A 20 5.87 2.33 -26.56
C ASP A 20 4.73 3.29 -26.17
N VAL A 21 3.47 2.87 -26.43
CA VAL A 21 2.30 3.68 -26.08
C VAL A 21 2.10 3.75 -24.57
N LEU A 22 2.26 2.62 -23.88
CA LEU A 22 2.17 2.59 -22.42
C LEU A 22 3.27 3.42 -21.76
N ALA A 23 4.48 3.45 -22.34
CA ALA A 23 5.56 4.31 -21.90
C ALA A 23 5.20 5.80 -22.04
N ASP A 24 4.67 6.23 -23.20
CA ASP A 24 4.22 7.63 -23.41
C ASP A 24 3.08 8.01 -22.45
N ILE A 25 2.10 7.13 -22.23
CA ILE A 25 1.02 7.35 -21.27
C ILE A 25 1.57 7.48 -19.84
N SER A 26 2.49 6.58 -19.46
CA SER A 26 3.14 6.60 -18.15
C SER A 26 3.93 7.89 -17.94
N GLU A 27 4.69 8.34 -18.95
CA GLU A 27 5.43 9.59 -18.92
C GLU A 27 4.50 10.81 -18.76
N LYS A 28 3.39 10.86 -19.51
CA LYS A 28 2.39 11.93 -19.39
C LYS A 28 1.73 11.97 -18.01
N ALA A 29 1.36 10.82 -17.46
CA ALA A 29 0.80 10.73 -16.12
C ALA A 29 1.84 11.15 -15.06
N HIS A 30 3.07 10.67 -15.18
CA HIS A 30 4.16 10.99 -14.28
C HIS A 30 4.53 12.47 -14.29
N ALA A 31 4.52 13.12 -15.47
CA ALA A 31 4.73 14.56 -15.61
C ALA A 31 3.69 15.41 -14.85
N ARG A 32 2.53 14.82 -14.53
CA ARG A 32 1.47 15.42 -13.72
C ARG A 32 1.45 14.92 -12.27
N SER A 33 2.47 14.17 -11.86
CA SER A 33 2.56 13.51 -10.55
C SER A 33 1.37 12.56 -10.28
N ARG A 34 0.92 11.85 -11.32
CA ARG A 34 -0.17 10.87 -11.25
C ARG A 34 0.35 9.46 -11.59
N LEU A 35 -0.33 8.46 -11.07
CA LEU A 35 -0.11 7.05 -11.34
C LEU A 35 -1.27 6.50 -12.15
N ILE A 36 -1.00 5.62 -13.12
CA ILE A 36 -2.04 4.88 -13.82
C ILE A 36 -2.61 3.82 -12.87
N THR A 37 -3.91 3.88 -12.59
CA THR A 37 -4.58 2.95 -11.67
C THR A 37 -5.55 2.00 -12.38
N SER A 38 -5.92 2.30 -13.62
CA SER A 38 -6.69 1.40 -14.46
C SER A 38 -6.25 1.55 -15.91
N LEU A 39 -6.14 0.42 -16.59
CA LEU A 39 -5.84 0.34 -18.01
C LEU A 39 -6.85 -0.59 -18.67
N THR A 40 -7.46 -0.13 -19.75
CA THR A 40 -8.38 -0.91 -20.59
C THR A 40 -7.90 -0.83 -22.03
N VAL A 41 -7.67 -1.97 -22.65
CA VAL A 41 -7.35 -2.07 -24.08
C VAL A 41 -8.56 -2.69 -24.77
N ASP A 42 -9.12 -1.97 -25.73
CA ASP A 42 -10.41 -2.20 -26.37
C ASP A 42 -11.56 -2.35 -25.37
N GLN A 43 -11.87 -3.58 -24.95
CA GLN A 43 -12.94 -3.90 -23.99
C GLN A 43 -12.43 -4.69 -22.78
N ARG A 44 -11.12 -4.93 -22.68
CA ARG A 44 -10.51 -5.73 -21.62
C ARG A 44 -9.72 -4.85 -20.66
N THR A 45 -10.05 -4.95 -19.37
CA THR A 45 -9.20 -4.40 -18.31
C THR A 45 -7.91 -5.20 -18.23
N ILE A 46 -6.79 -4.50 -18.25
CA ILE A 46 -5.44 -5.03 -18.19
C ILE A 46 -4.93 -4.85 -16.76
N THR A 47 -4.34 -5.91 -16.22
CA THR A 47 -3.70 -5.94 -14.90
C THR A 47 -2.19 -6.12 -15.06
N ASP A 48 -1.43 -5.91 -13.98
CA ASP A 48 0.03 -6.10 -13.99
C ASP A 48 0.46 -7.50 -14.47
N ARG A 49 -0.39 -8.52 -14.27
CA ARG A 49 -0.13 -9.89 -14.72
C ARG A 49 -0.24 -10.06 -16.23
N ASP A 50 -0.98 -9.18 -16.89
CA ASP A 50 -1.16 -9.17 -18.34
C ASP A 50 -0.02 -8.40 -19.04
N LEU A 51 0.76 -7.59 -18.31
CA LEU A 51 1.86 -6.78 -18.84
C LEU A 51 3.15 -7.60 -19.01
N ASP A 52 3.07 -8.70 -19.74
CA ASP A 52 4.24 -9.50 -20.10
C ASP A 52 4.95 -8.98 -21.37
N SER A 53 6.17 -9.45 -21.62
CA SER A 53 6.97 -9.02 -22.77
C SER A 53 6.31 -9.30 -24.12
N THR A 54 5.46 -10.33 -24.20
CA THR A 54 4.74 -10.70 -25.42
C THR A 54 3.65 -9.67 -25.70
N PHE A 55 2.85 -9.36 -24.69
CA PHE A 55 1.79 -8.37 -24.77
C PHE A 55 2.34 -6.97 -25.08
N LEU A 56 3.40 -6.55 -24.39
CA LEU A 56 4.04 -5.25 -24.61
C LEU A 56 4.67 -5.14 -26.00
N GLY A 57 5.15 -6.25 -26.57
CA GLY A 57 5.71 -6.30 -27.92
C GLY A 57 4.67 -6.35 -29.04
N GLU A 58 3.38 -6.45 -28.74
CA GLU A 58 2.35 -6.52 -29.78
C GLU A 58 2.27 -5.20 -30.58
N PRO A 59 2.11 -5.27 -31.91
CA PRO A 59 2.01 -4.09 -32.74
C PRO A 59 0.70 -3.35 -32.46
N ILE A 60 0.75 -2.02 -32.41
CA ILE A 60 -0.41 -1.17 -32.08
C ILE A 60 -1.59 -1.35 -33.03
N THR A 61 -1.35 -1.86 -34.25
CA THR A 61 -2.38 -2.10 -35.27
C THR A 61 -3.36 -3.20 -34.90
N ARG A 62 -3.03 -4.04 -33.91
CA ARG A 62 -3.93 -5.07 -33.37
C ARG A 62 -5.00 -4.52 -32.43
N PHE A 63 -4.85 -3.27 -31.99
CA PHE A 63 -5.72 -2.63 -31.01
C PHE A 63 -6.37 -1.39 -31.62
N THR A 64 -7.62 -1.14 -31.21
CA THR A 64 -8.36 0.03 -31.70
C THR A 64 -8.31 1.17 -30.70
N ARG A 65 -8.50 0.84 -29.42
CA ARG A 65 -8.65 1.81 -28.34
C ARG A 65 -7.83 1.42 -27.12
N LEU A 66 -7.26 2.42 -26.45
CA LEU A 66 -6.65 2.29 -25.14
C LEU A 66 -7.20 3.41 -24.25
N GLN A 67 -7.71 3.03 -23.08
CA GLN A 67 -8.16 3.94 -22.06
C GLN A 67 -7.36 3.71 -20.78
N ALA A 68 -6.79 4.77 -20.25
CA ALA A 68 -6.10 4.78 -18.97
C ALA A 68 -6.77 5.79 -18.03
N VAL A 69 -6.89 5.41 -16.76
CA VAL A 69 -7.31 6.31 -15.67
C VAL A 69 -6.11 6.50 -14.77
N SER A 70 -5.83 7.76 -14.45
CA SER A 70 -4.75 8.12 -13.55
C SER A 70 -5.26 8.80 -12.28
N GLN A 71 -4.55 8.61 -11.18
CA GLN A 71 -4.87 9.21 -9.88
C GLN A 71 -3.59 9.75 -9.24
N THR A 72 -3.71 10.85 -8.50
CA THR A 72 -2.65 11.27 -7.58
C THR A 72 -2.53 10.28 -6.42
N MET A 73 -1.36 10.24 -5.77
CA MET A 73 -1.18 9.44 -4.56
C MET A 73 -2.23 9.82 -3.49
N ASP A 74 -2.56 11.11 -3.34
CA ASP A 74 -3.58 11.56 -2.38
C ASP A 74 -4.98 11.05 -2.71
N GLU A 75 -5.34 10.91 -3.99
CA GLU A 75 -6.62 10.30 -4.41
C GLU A 75 -6.64 8.80 -4.10
N VAL A 76 -5.54 8.09 -4.40
CA VAL A 76 -5.39 6.66 -4.08
C VAL A 76 -5.50 6.43 -2.58
N MET A 77 -4.76 7.19 -1.77
CA MET A 77 -4.77 7.08 -0.31
C MET A 77 -6.14 7.44 0.28
N ARG A 78 -6.85 8.43 -0.26
CA ARG A 78 -8.23 8.74 0.16
C ARG A 78 -9.18 7.59 -0.14
N GLY A 79 -9.07 6.96 -1.30
CA GLY A 79 -9.87 5.78 -1.65
C GLY A 79 -9.56 4.57 -0.76
N ALA A 80 -8.29 4.40 -0.38
CA ALA A 80 -7.83 3.32 0.50
C ALA A 80 -8.12 3.56 1.99
N SER A 81 -8.44 4.80 2.38
CA SER A 81 -8.60 5.21 3.78
C SER A 81 -9.48 4.26 4.60
N ALA A 82 -10.66 3.86 4.09
CA ALA A 82 -11.54 2.95 4.81
C ALA A 82 -10.90 1.57 5.05
N THR A 83 -10.14 1.05 4.08
CA THR A 83 -9.42 -0.21 4.20
C THR A 83 -8.26 -0.10 5.19
N ILE A 84 -7.56 1.03 5.18
CA ILE A 84 -6.47 1.32 6.13
C ILE A 84 -7.02 1.34 7.56
N HIS A 85 -8.15 2.01 7.80
CA HIS A 85 -8.82 2.04 9.10
C HIS A 85 -9.25 0.64 9.56
N GLN A 86 -9.83 -0.16 8.67
CA GLN A 86 -10.21 -1.54 8.99
C GLN A 86 -8.98 -2.40 9.33
N TYR A 87 -7.86 -2.19 8.63
CA TYR A 87 -6.63 -2.92 8.90
C TYR A 87 -5.99 -2.50 10.23
N ALA A 88 -6.00 -1.20 10.54
CA ALA A 88 -5.53 -0.69 11.83
C ALA A 88 -6.38 -1.20 12.99
N ASP A 89 -7.71 -1.25 12.81
CA ASP A 89 -8.62 -1.85 13.79
C ASP A 89 -8.30 -3.32 14.02
N LEU A 90 -8.06 -4.10 12.96
CA LEU A 90 -7.64 -5.50 13.07
C LEU A 90 -6.34 -5.62 13.87
N LEU A 91 -5.32 -4.83 13.51
CA LEU A 91 -4.04 -4.81 14.21
C LEU A 91 -4.20 -4.45 15.69
N ARG A 92 -5.11 -3.52 16.02
CA ARG A 92 -5.41 -3.13 17.41
C ARG A 92 -6.00 -4.27 18.20
N HIS A 93 -7.00 -4.97 17.64
CA HIS A 93 -7.61 -6.12 18.29
C HIS A 93 -6.61 -7.26 18.49
N GLU A 94 -5.75 -7.51 17.49
CA GLU A 94 -4.68 -8.52 17.61
C GLU A 94 -3.68 -8.16 18.70
N ALA A 95 -3.26 -6.89 18.79
CA ALA A 95 -2.35 -6.41 19.84
C ALA A 95 -2.92 -6.60 21.26
N GLN A 96 -4.21 -6.27 21.44
CA GLN A 96 -4.92 -6.48 22.70
C GLN A 96 -5.05 -7.97 23.05
N GLY A 97 -5.32 -8.82 22.06
CA GLY A 97 -5.35 -10.27 22.22
C GLY A 97 -4.00 -10.83 22.65
N LEU A 98 -2.90 -10.38 22.03
CA LEU A 98 -1.54 -10.76 22.38
C LEU A 98 -1.19 -10.32 23.81
N ALA A 99 -1.48 -9.07 24.18
CA ALA A 99 -1.24 -8.57 25.53
C ALA A 99 -1.99 -9.42 26.58
N SER A 100 -3.26 -9.77 26.31
CA SER A 100 -4.06 -10.63 27.18
C SER A 100 -3.46 -12.04 27.34
N GLN A 101 -3.03 -12.67 26.24
CA GLN A 101 -2.38 -13.99 26.27
C GLN A 101 -1.09 -13.98 27.11
N ILE A 102 -0.26 -12.95 26.93
CA ILE A 102 0.98 -12.79 27.69
C ILE A 102 0.67 -12.60 29.18
N ARG A 103 -0.33 -11.78 29.53
CA ARG A 103 -0.80 -11.60 30.92
C ARG A 103 -1.32 -12.90 31.54
N MET A 104 -1.85 -13.82 30.74
CA MET A 104 -2.30 -15.15 31.18
C MET A 104 -1.15 -16.18 31.28
N GLY A 105 0.09 -15.78 30.98
CA GLY A 105 1.27 -16.64 31.09
C GLY A 105 1.59 -17.45 29.83
N ASP A 106 1.03 -17.09 28.66
CA ASP A 106 1.50 -17.66 27.40
C ASP A 106 2.81 -16.96 26.98
N GLU A 107 3.90 -17.73 27.00
CA GLU A 107 5.24 -17.25 26.63
C GLU A 107 5.55 -17.44 25.13
N ARG A 108 4.61 -17.97 24.33
CA ARG A 108 4.82 -18.23 22.89
C ARG A 108 4.70 -16.94 22.08
N LEU A 109 5.86 -16.39 21.69
CA LEU A 109 5.95 -15.15 20.91
C LEU A 109 5.81 -15.31 19.38
N THR A 110 5.47 -16.49 18.85
CA THR A 110 5.30 -16.68 17.40
C THR A 110 4.17 -15.83 16.82
N SER A 111 3.09 -15.63 17.58
CA SER A 111 1.99 -14.76 17.19
C SER A 111 2.39 -13.28 17.22
N LEU A 112 3.34 -12.90 18.08
CA LEU A 112 3.91 -11.56 18.13
C LEU A 112 4.74 -11.27 16.88
N ASP A 113 5.53 -12.24 16.39
CA ASP A 113 6.32 -12.07 15.16
C ASP A 113 5.43 -11.85 13.94
N ALA A 114 4.36 -12.63 13.80
CA ALA A 114 3.40 -12.46 12.72
C ALA A 114 2.71 -11.08 12.78
N TRP A 115 2.37 -10.63 13.98
CA TRP A 115 1.78 -9.31 14.19
C TRP A 115 2.76 -8.17 13.88
N LEU A 116 4.04 -8.31 14.26
CA LEU A 116 5.09 -7.35 13.91
C LEU A 116 5.29 -7.22 12.39
N GLY A 117 5.17 -8.32 11.64
CA GLY A 117 5.18 -8.29 10.18
C GLY A 117 4.03 -7.45 9.61
N LYS A 118 2.80 -7.71 10.07
CA LYS A 118 1.62 -6.93 9.67
C LYS A 118 1.73 -5.44 10.06
N LEU A 119 2.31 -5.16 11.23
CA LEU A 119 2.56 -3.79 11.69
C LEU A 119 3.56 -3.08 10.78
N ALA A 120 4.62 -3.75 10.33
CA ALA A 120 5.58 -3.18 9.40
C ALA A 120 4.91 -2.79 8.07
N ASP A 121 4.08 -3.66 7.50
CA ASP A 121 3.31 -3.37 6.28
C ASP A 121 2.39 -2.15 6.46
N TYR A 122 1.75 -2.03 7.64
CA TYR A 122 0.92 -0.88 7.97
C TYR A 122 1.75 0.42 8.08
N LEU A 123 2.88 0.39 8.78
CA LEU A 123 3.74 1.56 8.96
C LEU A 123 4.33 2.04 7.64
N GLU A 124 4.73 1.15 6.73
CA GLU A 124 5.18 1.51 5.40
C GLU A 124 4.13 2.35 4.65
N LEU A 125 2.85 2.04 4.86
CA LEU A 125 1.73 2.72 4.23
C LEU A 125 1.38 4.07 4.87
N VAL A 126 1.44 4.19 6.20
CA VAL A 126 0.92 5.38 6.92
C VAL A 126 1.99 6.32 7.47
N GLU A 127 3.17 5.82 7.86
CA GLU A 127 4.20 6.58 8.54
C GLU A 127 4.79 7.73 7.70
N PRO A 128 4.98 7.61 6.36
CA PRO A 128 5.47 8.71 5.53
C PRO A 128 4.61 9.99 5.60
N ASN A 129 3.31 9.82 5.82
CA ASN A 129 2.34 10.92 5.93
C ASN A 129 2.02 11.28 7.38
N GLN A 130 1.91 10.31 8.29
CA GLN A 130 1.60 10.55 9.70
C GLN A 130 2.77 11.20 10.46
N ALA A 131 4.03 10.78 10.25
CA ALA A 131 5.17 11.32 10.99
C ALA A 131 5.44 12.80 10.68
N LYS A 132 5.08 13.26 9.48
CA LYS A 132 5.14 14.68 9.10
C LYS A 132 4.00 15.50 9.70
N ALA A 133 2.82 14.89 9.86
CA ALA A 133 1.61 15.58 10.32
C ALA A 133 1.44 15.57 11.85
N ARG A 134 1.85 14.49 12.54
CA ARG A 134 1.68 14.26 13.98
C ARG A 134 2.88 13.49 14.55
N PRO A 135 3.99 14.19 14.87
CA PRO A 135 5.21 13.55 15.40
C PRO A 135 4.99 12.81 16.73
N ASP A 136 4.01 13.26 17.52
CA ASP A 136 3.56 12.65 18.78
C ASP A 136 2.96 11.25 18.60
N ARG A 137 2.51 10.93 17.38
CA ARG A 137 1.97 9.63 17.00
C ARG A 137 2.98 8.71 16.33
N ALA A 138 4.24 9.12 16.21
CA ALA A 138 5.29 8.25 15.68
C ALA A 138 5.34 6.93 16.47
N MET A 139 5.20 5.82 15.76
CA MET A 139 5.18 4.49 16.36
C MET A 139 6.59 3.90 16.48
N THR A 140 7.56 4.40 15.69
CA THR A 140 8.95 3.90 15.66
C THR A 140 9.58 3.73 17.05
N PRO A 141 9.52 4.73 17.97
CA PRO A 141 10.13 4.60 19.29
C PRO A 141 9.51 3.48 20.13
N TRP A 142 8.20 3.26 19.99
CA TRP A 142 7.46 2.24 20.73
C TRP A 142 7.69 0.85 20.16
N VAL A 143 7.83 0.74 18.84
CA VAL A 143 8.24 -0.51 18.18
C VAL A 143 9.65 -0.90 18.64
N GLN A 144 10.59 0.05 18.70
CA GLN A 144 11.93 -0.23 19.20
C GLN A 144 11.90 -0.71 20.66
N ALA A 145 11.17 -0.01 21.54
CA ALA A 145 11.02 -0.41 22.94
C ALA A 145 10.41 -1.83 23.07
N LEU A 146 9.49 -2.20 22.19
CA LEU A 146 8.87 -3.53 22.18
C LEU A 146 9.89 -4.61 21.80
N LEU A 147 10.72 -4.36 20.78
CA LEU A 147 11.78 -5.27 20.36
C LEU A 147 12.84 -5.44 21.45
N GLU A 148 13.21 -4.37 22.15
CA GLU A 148 14.13 -4.40 23.27
C GLU A 148 13.58 -5.21 24.46
N ALA A 149 12.32 -4.96 24.85
CA ALA A 149 11.65 -5.71 25.91
C ALA A 149 11.57 -7.21 25.59
N ARG A 150 11.25 -7.54 24.32
CA ARG A 150 11.27 -8.91 23.83
C ARG A 150 12.66 -9.54 23.92
N ALA A 151 13.71 -8.84 23.50
CA ALA A 151 15.09 -9.36 23.55
C ALA A 151 15.52 -9.68 24.99
N GLN A 152 15.04 -8.91 25.97
CA GLN A 152 15.27 -9.11 27.40
C GLN A 152 14.32 -10.13 28.04
N ARG A 153 13.35 -10.67 27.27
CA ARG A 153 12.26 -11.53 27.75
C ARG A 153 11.42 -10.88 28.86
N ASP A 154 11.31 -9.57 28.85
CA ASP A 154 10.43 -8.82 29.75
C ASP A 154 9.00 -8.85 29.22
N LEU A 155 8.31 -9.96 29.49
CA LEU A 155 6.96 -10.21 28.99
C LEU A 155 5.92 -9.22 29.54
N ILE A 156 6.12 -8.72 30.76
CA ILE A 156 5.24 -7.70 31.34
C ILE A 156 5.36 -6.41 30.53
N ARG A 157 6.59 -5.98 30.26
CA ARG A 157 6.84 -4.79 29.45
C ARG A 157 6.35 -4.96 28.01
N VAL A 158 6.49 -6.14 27.42
CA VAL A 158 5.92 -6.45 26.10
C VAL A 158 4.40 -6.27 26.10
N ALA A 159 3.69 -6.83 27.08
CA ALA A 159 2.24 -6.69 27.19
C ALA A 159 1.82 -5.22 27.38
N ASP A 160 2.52 -4.48 28.24
CA ASP A 160 2.22 -3.06 28.50
C ASP A 160 2.45 -2.19 27.25
N LEU A 161 3.53 -2.45 26.49
CA LEU A 161 3.81 -1.71 25.25
C LEU A 161 2.78 -2.01 24.15
N LEU A 162 2.32 -3.26 24.04
CA LEU A 162 1.23 -3.62 23.12
C LEU A 162 -0.08 -2.90 23.48
N GLU A 163 -0.46 -2.96 24.77
CA GLU A 163 -1.77 -2.49 25.24
C GLU A 163 -1.86 -0.97 25.34
N TYR A 164 -0.83 -0.31 25.88
CA TYR A 164 -0.89 1.10 26.24
C TYR A 164 -0.13 2.02 25.28
N GLU A 165 0.83 1.49 24.51
CA GLU A 165 1.60 2.33 23.59
C GLU A 165 1.24 2.09 22.13
N LEU A 166 1.26 0.84 21.65
CA LEU A 166 1.07 0.53 20.24
C LEU A 166 -0.40 0.45 19.83
N ALA A 167 -1.24 -0.29 20.55
CA ALA A 167 -2.66 -0.41 20.23
C ALA A 167 -3.40 0.95 20.17
N PRO A 168 -3.19 1.91 21.10
CA PRO A 168 -3.87 3.20 21.03
C PRO A 168 -3.38 4.10 19.87
N ARG A 169 -2.20 3.79 19.31
CA ARG A 169 -1.61 4.53 18.18
C ARG A 169 -1.93 3.93 16.82
N LEU A 170 -2.38 2.67 16.78
CA LEU A 170 -3.00 2.05 15.60
C LEU A 170 -4.36 2.71 15.36
N GLU A 171 -4.34 3.69 14.48
CA GLU A 171 -5.38 4.64 14.09
C GLU A 171 -6.44 5.05 15.13
N SER A 172 -6.36 6.34 15.47
CA SER A 172 -7.49 7.26 15.62
C SER A 172 -7.33 8.39 14.61
#